data_AF-A0A5Q4ZY88-F1
#
_entry.id   AF-A0A5Q4ZY88-F1
#
_cell.length_a   1.000
_cell.length_b   1.000
_cell.length_c   1.000
_cell.angle_alpha   90.00
_cell.angle_beta   90.00
_cell.angle_gamma   90.00
#
_symmetry.space_group_name_H-M   'P 1'
#
loop_
_entity.id
_entity.type
_entity.pdbx_description
1 polymer ?
#
loop_
_entity_poly.entity_id
_entity_poly.type
_entity_poly.pdbx_seq_one_letter_code
_entity_poly.pdbx_strand_id
1 'polypeptide(L)'
;MLKLITTHSRKFAISPIWYPDEALGQPDSNGDREVLAREHRKIKSIPTINRKLFNTVEKNGVWINSQWPCLVYRLIEVGMRKRNLSFRVDHKQNIENAIRWISYNSDAVTGCINVSKLCIEIGKEIKVSSSTISVIMKELVIMGLLYEPEYSGQSVQDVLHGGHLPRTLCTTPLFYELLGINSNELTRLRDIEIQRRQKKAAERQEQYDADFALRVICQNNILRVWEHRHTQATSSYKIKLSDMKPLERVGYISRKLVQRIKDKGWNVSLEEKNISKMANSLLSRMGLSVRQQDLTASIPI
;
A
#
# COMPACT_ATOMS: atom_id res chain seq x y z
N MET A 1 15.30 -50.26 -15.20
CA MET A 1 15.87 -49.00 -15.71
C MET A 1 15.08 -47.84 -15.10
N LEU A 2 15.54 -47.31 -13.96
CA LEU A 2 14.90 -46.17 -13.28
C LEU A 2 15.14 -44.89 -14.10
N LYS A 3 14.07 -44.26 -14.60
CA LYS A 3 14.16 -42.90 -15.14
C LYS A 3 14.27 -41.92 -13.98
N LEU A 4 15.47 -41.38 -13.79
CA LEU A 4 15.70 -40.15 -13.03
C LEU A 4 14.86 -39.03 -13.65
N ILE A 5 13.72 -38.71 -13.03
CA ILE A 5 13.04 -37.44 -13.26
C ILE A 5 13.91 -36.39 -12.56
N THR A 6 14.81 -35.78 -13.32
CA THR A 6 15.48 -34.55 -12.88
C THR A 6 14.41 -33.50 -12.65
N THR A 7 14.13 -33.22 -11.37
CA THR A 7 13.39 -32.04 -10.95
C THR A 7 14.09 -30.83 -11.54
N HIS A 8 13.49 -30.24 -12.58
CA HIS A 8 13.93 -28.96 -13.09
C HIS A 8 13.79 -27.93 -11.96
N SER A 9 14.91 -27.61 -11.32
CA SER A 9 15.10 -26.32 -10.69
C SER A 9 14.85 -25.27 -11.77
N ARG A 10 13.63 -24.72 -11.83
CA ARG A 10 13.36 -23.52 -12.61
C ARG A 10 14.24 -22.43 -12.00
N LYS A 11 15.41 -22.19 -12.60
CA LYS A 11 16.14 -20.93 -12.47
C LYS A 11 15.10 -19.82 -12.60
N PHE A 12 14.89 -19.06 -11.51
CA PHE A 12 13.92 -17.98 -11.48
C PHE A 12 14.21 -17.04 -12.67
N ALA A 13 13.27 -16.95 -13.61
CA ALA A 13 13.29 -15.88 -14.58
C ALA A 13 13.27 -14.56 -13.81
N ILE A 14 14.22 -13.67 -14.09
CA ILE A 14 14.21 -12.31 -13.55
C ILE A 14 12.88 -11.68 -13.98
N SER A 15 12.12 -11.12 -13.03
CA SER A 15 10.85 -10.47 -13.37
C SER A 15 11.09 -9.38 -14.40
N PRO A 16 10.27 -9.28 -15.46
CA PRO A 16 10.45 -8.24 -16.46
C PRO A 16 10.32 -6.85 -15.83
N ILE A 17 10.92 -5.85 -16.47
CA ILE A 17 10.77 -4.45 -16.05
C ILE A 17 9.28 -4.09 -16.06
N TRP A 18 8.79 -3.56 -14.94
CA TRP A 18 7.40 -3.14 -14.83
C TRP A 18 7.15 -1.81 -15.56
N TYR A 19 6.03 -1.76 -16.28
CA TYR A 19 5.47 -0.58 -16.91
C TYR A 19 3.98 -0.46 -16.55
N PRO A 20 3.44 0.77 -16.46
CA PRO A 20 2.02 0.97 -16.26
C PRO A 20 1.24 0.50 -17.51
N ASP A 21 -0.02 0.09 -17.32
CA ASP A 21 -0.86 -0.45 -18.39
C ASP A 21 -0.98 0.46 -19.61
N GLU A 22 -0.89 1.78 -19.39
CA GLU A 22 -0.96 2.80 -20.45
C GLU A 22 0.28 2.85 -21.34
N ALA A 23 1.39 2.25 -20.89
CA ALA A 23 2.63 2.09 -21.65
C ALA A 23 2.73 0.73 -22.37
N LEU A 24 1.71 -0.12 -22.24
CA LEU A 24 1.70 -1.48 -22.77
C LEU A 24 0.69 -1.64 -23.92
N GLY A 25 1.09 -2.38 -24.96
CA GLY A 25 0.26 -2.74 -26.11
C GLY A 25 -0.83 -3.75 -25.78
N GLN A 26 -1.47 -4.31 -26.82
CA GLN A 26 -2.36 -5.45 -26.64
C GLN A 26 -1.55 -6.71 -26.27
N PRO A 27 -2.11 -7.63 -25.48
CA PRO A 27 -1.45 -8.90 -25.20
C PRO A 27 -1.34 -9.73 -26.48
N ASP A 28 -0.20 -10.40 -26.64
CA ASP A 28 0.01 -11.41 -27.67
C ASP A 28 -0.70 -12.73 -27.31
N SER A 29 -0.51 -13.77 -28.15
CA SER A 29 -1.09 -15.10 -27.94
C SER A 29 -0.63 -15.80 -26.65
N ASN A 30 0.45 -15.33 -26.02
CA ASN A 30 0.97 -15.83 -24.75
C ASN A 30 0.57 -14.94 -23.56
N GLY A 31 -0.15 -13.84 -23.80
CA GLY A 31 -0.53 -12.86 -22.78
C GLY A 31 0.57 -11.84 -22.45
N ASP A 32 1.69 -11.84 -23.16
CA ASP A 32 2.76 -10.86 -23.00
C ASP A 32 2.40 -9.57 -23.73
N ARG A 33 2.75 -8.42 -23.13
CA ARG A 33 2.42 -7.09 -23.68
C ARG A 33 3.69 -6.36 -24.03
N GLU A 34 3.77 -5.89 -25.26
CA GLU A 34 4.89 -5.08 -25.73
C GLU A 34 4.86 -3.67 -25.09
N VAL A 35 6.04 -3.11 -24.83
CA VAL A 35 6.17 -1.73 -24.38
C VAL A 35 6.04 -0.80 -25.57
N LEU A 36 5.02 0.06 -25.56
CA LEU A 36 4.78 1.01 -26.64
C LEU A 36 5.86 2.10 -26.66
N ALA A 37 6.24 2.55 -27.86
CA ALA A 37 7.02 3.76 -28.04
C ALA A 37 6.28 4.96 -27.41
N ARG A 38 7.03 5.94 -26.90
CA ARG A 38 6.49 7.01 -26.05
C ARG A 38 5.40 7.81 -26.74
N GLU A 39 5.54 8.06 -28.05
CA GLU A 39 4.56 8.74 -28.91
C GLU A 39 3.22 8.01 -29.04
N HIS A 40 3.19 6.68 -28.81
CA HIS A 40 2.00 5.84 -28.97
C HIS A 40 1.32 5.50 -27.64
N ARG A 41 1.86 5.97 -26.51
CA ARG A 41 1.30 5.67 -25.19
C ARG A 41 0.08 6.52 -24.91
N LYS A 42 -0.92 5.92 -24.25
CA LYS A 42 -2.08 6.68 -23.76
C LYS A 42 -1.62 7.63 -22.66
N ILE A 43 -1.90 8.93 -22.82
CA ILE A 43 -1.56 9.94 -21.81
C ILE A 43 -2.56 9.86 -20.66
N LYS A 44 -2.19 9.17 -19.58
CA LYS A 44 -2.91 9.31 -18.31
C LYS A 44 -2.62 10.68 -17.71
N SER A 45 -3.66 11.34 -17.21
CA SER A 45 -3.52 12.53 -16.37
C SER A 45 -3.03 12.16 -14.96
N ILE A 46 -1.76 11.74 -14.85
CA ILE A 46 -1.05 11.65 -13.57
C ILE A 46 -0.52 13.02 -13.15
N PRO A 47 -0.35 13.29 -11.84
CA PRO A 47 0.25 14.53 -11.35
C PRO A 47 1.66 14.76 -11.91
N THR A 48 2.06 16.02 -12.01
CA THR A 48 3.36 16.44 -12.58
C THR A 48 4.54 15.79 -11.87
N ILE A 49 4.47 15.68 -10.54
CA ILE A 49 5.51 15.04 -9.73
C ILE A 49 5.70 13.55 -10.09
N ASN A 50 4.62 12.77 -10.17
CA ASN A 50 4.65 11.37 -10.56
C ASN A 50 5.18 11.18 -11.98
N ARG A 51 4.76 12.06 -12.91
CA ARG A 51 5.25 12.06 -14.28
C ARG A 51 6.76 12.29 -14.34
N LYS A 52 7.26 13.27 -13.57
CA LYS A 52 8.70 13.57 -13.51
C LYS A 52 9.49 12.40 -12.91
N LEU A 53 9.01 11.83 -11.81
CA LEU A 53 9.62 10.64 -11.20
C LEU A 53 9.65 9.47 -12.20
N PHE A 54 8.50 9.08 -12.73
CA PHE A 54 8.39 7.92 -13.63
C PHE A 54 9.27 8.09 -14.88
N ASN A 55 9.25 9.25 -15.53
CA ASN A 55 10.12 9.51 -16.69
C ASN A 55 11.60 9.45 -16.33
N THR A 56 11.97 9.89 -15.13
CA THR A 56 13.36 9.81 -14.66
C THR A 56 13.77 8.37 -14.46
N VAL A 57 12.95 7.57 -13.77
CA VAL A 57 13.24 6.14 -13.58
C VAL A 57 13.23 5.38 -14.90
N GLU A 58 12.32 5.69 -15.82
CA GLU A 58 12.27 5.04 -17.13
C GLU A 58 13.54 5.32 -17.95
N LYS A 59 14.01 6.57 -17.98
CA LYS A 59 15.17 6.99 -18.75
C LYS A 59 16.49 6.49 -18.15
N ASN A 60 16.61 6.58 -16.83
CA ASN A 60 17.88 6.45 -16.12
C ASN A 60 17.97 5.15 -15.31
N GLY A 61 16.86 4.45 -15.05
CA GLY A 61 16.79 3.44 -14.01
C GLY A 61 16.89 4.05 -12.61
N VAL A 62 16.87 3.21 -11.57
CA VAL A 62 16.96 3.68 -10.17
C VAL A 62 18.39 3.70 -9.65
N TRP A 63 19.30 2.91 -10.23
CA TRP A 63 20.62 2.59 -9.66
C TRP A 63 21.73 3.59 -9.95
N ILE A 64 21.45 4.70 -10.66
CA ILE A 64 22.47 5.67 -11.07
C ILE A 64 22.99 6.52 -9.90
N ASN A 65 22.19 6.67 -8.83
CA ASN A 65 22.58 7.51 -7.71
C ASN A 65 23.71 6.85 -6.87
N SER A 66 24.78 7.60 -6.59
CA SER A 66 25.94 7.12 -5.82
C SER A 66 25.64 6.87 -4.34
N GLN A 67 24.48 7.26 -3.83
CA GLN A 67 24.06 7.02 -2.44
C GLN A 67 23.66 5.55 -2.19
N TRP A 68 23.36 4.75 -3.23
CA TRP A 68 22.90 3.35 -3.07
C TRP A 68 23.76 2.48 -2.14
N PRO A 69 25.10 2.45 -2.23
CA PRO A 69 25.93 1.69 -1.29
C PRO A 69 25.70 2.10 0.17
N CYS A 70 25.53 3.40 0.45
CA CYS A 70 25.26 3.90 1.80
C CYS A 70 23.88 3.45 2.30
N LEU A 71 22.88 3.44 1.42
CA LEU A 71 21.53 2.94 1.76
C LEU A 71 21.56 1.44 2.05
N VAL A 72 22.27 0.65 1.23
CA VAL A 72 22.42 -0.79 1.46
C VAL A 72 23.18 -1.08 2.75
N TYR A 73 24.14 -0.23 3.13
CA TYR A 73 24.84 -0.37 4.40
C TYR A 73 23.88 -0.35 5.61
N ARG A 74 22.83 0.49 5.59
CA ARG A 74 21.79 0.49 6.64
C ARG A 74 21.11 -0.86 6.83
N LEU A 75 20.94 -1.63 5.75
CA LEU A 75 20.39 -3.00 5.82
C LEU A 75 21.35 -3.97 6.54
N ILE A 76 22.65 -3.73 6.44
CA ILE A 76 23.68 -4.51 7.12
C ILE A 76 23.68 -4.17 8.61
N GLU A 77 23.61 -2.88 8.95
CA GLU A 77 23.58 -2.40 10.33
C GLU A 77 22.43 -3.01 11.14
N VAL A 78 21.25 -3.13 10.54
CA VAL A 78 20.08 -3.75 11.21
C VAL A 78 20.03 -5.28 11.07
N GLY A 79 21.09 -5.91 10.54
CA GLY A 79 21.19 -7.36 10.40
C GLY A 79 20.28 -7.99 9.35
N MET A 80 19.63 -7.20 8.49
CA MET A 80 18.81 -7.73 7.39
C MET A 80 19.65 -8.25 6.22
N ARG A 81 20.93 -7.92 6.20
CA ARG A 81 21.84 -8.30 5.12
C ARG A 81 23.24 -8.62 5.64
N LYS A 82 23.90 -9.58 4.98
CA LYS A 82 25.35 -9.81 5.15
C LYS A 82 26.17 -8.64 4.59
N ARG A 83 27.49 -8.63 4.81
CA ARG A 83 28.44 -7.57 4.43
C ARG A 83 28.59 -7.22 2.92
N ASN A 84 27.66 -7.64 2.07
CA ASN A 84 27.67 -7.32 0.64
C ASN A 84 26.83 -6.07 0.36
N LEU A 85 27.44 -5.02 -0.22
CA LEU A 85 26.78 -3.75 -0.56
C LEU A 85 25.95 -3.81 -1.86
N SER A 86 25.98 -4.92 -2.60
CA SER A 86 25.33 -5.06 -3.90
C SER A 86 24.25 -6.14 -3.89
N PHE A 87 23.03 -5.82 -4.30
CA PHE A 87 21.95 -6.82 -4.47
C PHE A 87 22.26 -7.80 -5.62
N ARG A 88 21.71 -9.02 -5.51
CA ARG A 88 21.61 -9.93 -6.65
C ARG A 88 20.77 -9.29 -7.75
N VAL A 89 21.01 -9.68 -9.01
CA VAL A 89 20.40 -9.04 -10.19
C VAL A 89 18.87 -9.12 -10.18
N ASP A 90 18.32 -10.27 -9.81
CA ASP A 90 16.88 -10.49 -9.64
C ASP A 90 16.28 -9.54 -8.60
N HIS A 91 16.91 -9.42 -7.44
CA HIS A 91 16.44 -8.52 -6.38
C HIS A 91 16.62 -7.04 -6.73
N LYS A 92 17.67 -6.68 -7.48
CA LYS A 92 17.81 -5.33 -8.05
C LYS A 92 16.62 -5.00 -8.96
N GLN A 93 16.26 -5.90 -9.86
CA GLN A 93 15.11 -5.67 -10.75
C GLN A 93 13.79 -5.55 -9.97
N ASN A 94 13.61 -6.36 -8.93
CA ASN A 94 12.40 -6.29 -8.10
C ASN A 94 12.30 -4.98 -7.31
N ILE A 95 13.41 -4.49 -6.74
CA ILE A 95 13.46 -3.16 -6.09
C ILE A 95 13.17 -2.06 -7.12
N GLU A 96 13.76 -2.13 -8.31
CA GLU A 96 13.50 -1.16 -9.36
C GLU A 96 12.02 -1.15 -9.77
N ASN A 97 11.41 -2.32 -9.96
CA ASN A 97 10.00 -2.42 -10.27
C ASN A 97 9.11 -1.82 -9.17
N ALA A 98 9.46 -2.05 -7.89
CA ALA A 98 8.75 -1.45 -6.77
C ALA A 98 8.86 0.09 -6.80
N ILE A 99 10.06 0.64 -7.04
CA ILE A 99 10.28 2.09 -7.12
C ILE A 99 9.58 2.71 -8.34
N ARG A 100 9.60 2.06 -9.51
CA ARG A 100 8.84 2.47 -10.69
C ARG A 100 7.36 2.54 -10.38
N TRP A 101 6.83 1.51 -9.73
CA TRP A 101 5.42 1.43 -9.36
C TRP A 101 5.05 2.53 -8.35
N ILE A 102 5.87 2.76 -7.32
CA ILE A 102 5.66 3.83 -6.32
C ILE A 102 5.71 5.21 -6.99
N SER A 103 6.68 5.43 -7.88
CA SER A 103 6.82 6.68 -8.64
C SER A 103 5.57 7.01 -9.46
N TYR A 104 4.97 5.99 -10.05
CA TYR A 104 3.76 6.15 -10.86
C TYR A 104 2.48 6.30 -10.03
N ASN A 105 2.35 5.57 -8.92
CA ASN A 105 1.08 5.42 -8.20
C ASN A 105 0.99 6.13 -6.83
N SER A 106 2.09 6.68 -6.30
CA SER A 106 2.05 7.43 -5.03
C SER A 106 1.21 8.71 -5.17
N ASP A 107 0.56 9.09 -4.07
CA ASP A 107 -0.13 10.36 -3.95
C ASP A 107 0.87 11.51 -4.07
N ALA A 108 0.57 12.46 -4.94
CA ALA A 108 1.48 13.54 -5.31
C ALA A 108 1.79 14.54 -4.19
N VAL A 109 0.91 14.68 -3.18
CA VAL A 109 1.09 15.62 -2.07
C VAL A 109 1.78 14.90 -0.92
N THR A 110 1.17 13.81 -0.46
CA THR A 110 1.60 13.08 0.74
C THR A 110 2.75 12.11 0.46
N GLY A 111 2.98 11.74 -0.80
CA GLY A 111 3.92 10.67 -1.16
C GLY A 111 3.43 9.28 -0.79
N CYS A 112 2.23 9.17 -0.22
CA CYS A 112 1.71 7.90 0.25
C CYS A 112 1.35 7.00 -0.90
N ILE A 113 1.59 5.72 -0.73
CA ILE A 113 1.08 4.70 -1.62
C ILE A 113 -0.44 4.63 -1.37
N ASN A 114 -1.15 5.61 -1.94
CA ASN A 114 -2.59 5.58 -2.05
C ASN A 114 -2.93 4.75 -3.26
N VAL A 115 -2.73 3.46 -3.09
CA VAL A 115 -3.42 2.56 -3.95
C VAL A 115 -4.20 1.68 -3.04
N SER A 116 -5.47 1.61 -3.36
CA SER A 116 -6.37 0.58 -2.90
C SER A 116 -5.80 -0.85 -3.11
N LYS A 117 -4.63 -0.99 -3.75
CA LYS A 117 -3.80 -2.18 -3.90
C LYS A 117 -2.85 -2.39 -2.71
N LEU A 118 -3.14 -3.43 -1.92
CA LEU A 118 -2.25 -4.05 -0.94
C LEU A 118 -0.86 -4.42 -1.50
N CYS A 119 0.13 -4.67 -0.64
CA CYS A 119 1.39 -5.36 -1.02
C CYS A 119 1.15 -6.62 -1.88
N ILE A 120 0.07 -7.37 -1.60
CA ILE A 120 -0.34 -8.56 -2.38
C ILE A 120 -0.68 -8.19 -3.83
N GLU A 121 -1.40 -7.09 -4.03
CA GLU A 121 -1.82 -6.63 -5.35
C GLU A 121 -0.65 -5.96 -6.08
N ILE A 122 0.18 -5.16 -5.38
CA ILE A 122 1.43 -4.62 -5.92
C ILE A 122 2.32 -5.74 -6.45
N GLY A 123 2.53 -6.79 -5.62
CA GLY A 123 3.31 -7.97 -6.01
C GLY A 123 2.78 -8.61 -7.29
N LYS A 124 1.46 -8.82 -7.40
CA LYS A 124 0.85 -9.35 -8.62
C LYS A 124 1.12 -8.46 -9.85
N GLU A 125 1.01 -7.14 -9.71
CA GLU A 125 1.23 -6.20 -10.82
C GLU A 125 2.67 -6.16 -11.31
N ILE A 126 3.62 -6.18 -10.38
CA ILE A 126 5.05 -6.16 -10.73
C ILE A 126 5.62 -7.58 -10.96
N LYS A 127 4.77 -8.61 -10.97
CA LYS A 127 5.11 -10.04 -11.12
C LYS A 127 6.14 -10.52 -10.08
N VAL A 128 5.91 -10.19 -8.81
CA VAL A 128 6.72 -10.57 -7.64
C VAL A 128 5.84 -11.18 -6.55
N SER A 129 6.35 -12.17 -5.81
CA SER A 129 5.58 -12.81 -4.74
C SER A 129 5.26 -11.83 -3.60
N SER A 130 4.17 -12.09 -2.86
CA SER A 130 3.77 -11.27 -1.71
C SER A 130 4.81 -11.25 -0.59
N SER A 131 5.60 -12.31 -0.42
CA SER A 131 6.71 -12.34 0.54
C SER A 131 7.86 -11.44 0.08
N THR A 132 8.25 -11.50 -1.19
CA THR A 132 9.34 -10.69 -1.74
C THR A 132 9.01 -9.20 -1.70
N ILE A 133 7.80 -8.78 -2.10
CA ILE A 133 7.40 -7.37 -2.02
C ILE A 133 7.33 -6.88 -0.56
N SER A 134 6.93 -7.71 0.39
CA SER A 134 6.96 -7.37 1.83
C SER A 134 8.39 -7.10 2.31
N VAL A 135 9.35 -7.95 1.90
CA VAL A 135 10.78 -7.73 2.18
C VAL A 135 11.28 -6.44 1.55
N ILE A 136 10.96 -6.19 0.27
CA ILE A 136 11.36 -4.96 -0.43
C ILE A 136 10.82 -3.71 0.28
N MET A 137 9.54 -3.70 0.66
CA MET A 137 8.96 -2.58 1.40
C MET A 137 9.67 -2.34 2.73
N LYS A 138 10.02 -3.42 3.46
CA LYS A 138 10.79 -3.33 4.70
C LYS A 138 12.20 -2.78 4.45
N GLU A 139 12.88 -3.22 3.40
CA GLU A 139 14.19 -2.71 3.02
C GLU A 139 14.13 -1.22 2.66
N LEU A 140 13.14 -0.80 1.87
CA LEU A 140 12.93 0.61 1.50
C LEU A 140 12.68 1.50 2.73
N VAL A 141 11.99 0.98 3.75
CA VAL A 141 11.81 1.67 5.04
C VAL A 141 13.13 1.81 5.80
N ILE A 142 13.91 0.73 5.93
CA ILE A 142 15.21 0.78 6.64
C ILE A 142 16.21 1.68 5.91
N MET A 143 16.18 1.68 4.57
CA MET A 143 16.98 2.59 3.76
C MET A 143 16.54 4.06 3.92
N GLY A 144 15.38 4.32 4.53
CA GLY A 144 14.84 5.67 4.75
C GLY A 144 14.19 6.27 3.51
N LEU A 145 13.82 5.44 2.53
CA LEU A 145 13.12 5.87 1.31
C LEU A 145 11.60 5.89 1.50
N LEU A 146 11.11 5.05 2.39
CA LEU A 146 9.72 5.03 2.81
C LEU A 146 9.62 5.25 4.32
N TYR A 147 8.51 5.82 4.76
CA TYR A 147 8.15 5.92 6.16
C TYR A 147 6.69 5.51 6.38
N GLU A 148 6.38 5.14 7.61
CA GLU A 148 5.02 4.88 8.06
C GLU A 148 4.44 6.17 8.66
N PRO A 149 3.37 6.76 8.10
CA PRO A 149 2.76 7.97 8.63
C PRO A 149 2.02 7.68 9.94
N GLU A 150 1.80 8.71 10.77
CA GLU A 150 1.17 8.57 12.09
C GLU A 150 -0.21 7.90 12.05
N TYR A 151 -1.02 8.20 11.02
CA TYR A 151 -2.35 7.61 10.85
C TYR A 151 -2.33 6.18 10.28
N SER A 152 -1.18 5.71 9.80
CA SER A 152 -0.99 4.29 9.53
C SER A 152 -1.00 3.60 10.88
N GLY A 153 -2.07 2.86 11.16
CA GLY A 153 -2.30 2.25 12.46
C GLY A 153 -1.12 1.36 12.87
N GLN A 154 -0.20 1.91 13.66
CA GLN A 154 1.03 1.22 14.07
C GLN A 154 0.68 -0.16 14.61
N SER A 155 1.20 -1.21 13.97
CA SER A 155 1.26 -2.56 14.56
C SER A 155 -0.06 -3.10 15.14
N VAL A 156 -1.22 -2.55 14.73
CA VAL A 156 -2.49 -2.93 15.32
C VAL A 156 -2.78 -4.36 14.89
N GLN A 157 -2.83 -5.26 15.87
CA GLN A 157 -3.38 -6.57 15.63
C GLN A 157 -4.82 -6.39 15.17
N ASP A 158 -5.08 -6.86 13.96
CA ASP A 158 -6.41 -7.21 13.50
C ASP A 158 -6.93 -8.27 14.45
N VAL A 159 -7.57 -7.83 15.53
CA VAL A 159 -8.05 -8.67 16.63
C VAL A 159 -8.90 -9.82 16.10
N LEU A 160 -9.61 -9.58 14.99
CA LEU A 160 -10.46 -10.57 14.32
C LEU A 160 -9.66 -11.66 13.60
N HIS A 161 -8.57 -11.33 12.92
CA HIS A 161 -7.81 -12.30 12.11
C HIS A 161 -6.48 -12.75 12.71
N GLY A 162 -6.00 -12.14 13.79
CA GLY A 162 -4.72 -12.49 14.42
C GLY A 162 -3.48 -12.12 13.59
N GLY A 163 -3.59 -11.12 12.72
CA GLY A 163 -2.47 -10.57 11.93
C GLY A 163 -2.36 -9.05 12.09
N HIS A 164 -1.31 -8.42 11.57
CA HIS A 164 -1.23 -6.95 11.58
C HIS A 164 -2.13 -6.37 10.48
N LEU A 165 -2.76 -5.24 10.77
CA LEU A 165 -3.38 -4.38 9.75
C LEU A 165 -2.31 -3.87 8.76
N PRO A 166 -2.69 -3.58 7.51
CA PRO A 166 -1.75 -3.10 6.51
C PRO A 166 -1.09 -1.80 6.96
N ARG A 167 0.20 -1.67 6.65
CA ARG A 167 0.91 -0.40 6.83
C ARG A 167 0.69 0.45 5.59
N THR A 168 0.28 1.69 5.78
CA THR A 168 0.43 2.69 4.72
C THR A 168 1.88 3.14 4.74
N LEU A 169 2.53 3.18 3.57
CA LEU A 169 3.89 3.67 3.43
C LEU A 169 3.89 4.87 2.51
N CYS A 170 4.70 5.86 2.85
CA CYS A 170 4.82 7.11 2.12
C CYS A 170 6.28 7.41 1.80
N THR A 171 6.51 8.06 0.66
CA THR A 171 7.85 8.42 0.21
C THR A 171 8.44 9.55 1.05
N THR A 172 9.71 9.41 1.41
CA THR A 172 10.46 10.45 2.12
C THR A 172 11.04 11.46 1.11
N PRO A 173 11.49 12.65 1.55
CA PRO A 173 12.25 13.56 0.69
C PRO A 173 13.46 12.90 0.02
N LEU A 174 14.15 11.97 0.71
CA LEU A 174 15.27 11.21 0.16
C LEU A 174 14.89 10.36 -1.05
N PHE A 175 13.66 9.81 -1.09
CA PHE A 175 13.16 9.09 -2.26
C PHE A 175 13.14 9.97 -3.51
N TYR A 176 12.71 11.24 -3.37
CA TYR A 176 12.66 12.19 -4.46
C TYR A 176 14.06 12.64 -4.89
N GLU A 177 14.95 12.88 -3.91
CA GLU A 177 16.34 13.27 -4.16
C GLU A 177 17.11 12.19 -4.93
N LEU A 178 16.94 10.91 -4.55
CA LEU A 178 17.51 9.78 -5.29
C LEU A 178 17.12 9.77 -6.75
N LEU A 179 15.90 10.24 -7.05
CA LEU A 179 15.30 10.28 -8.37
C LEU A 179 15.41 11.66 -9.02
N GLY A 180 16.37 12.49 -8.57
CA GLY A 180 16.74 13.75 -9.21
C GLY A 180 15.79 14.92 -8.94
N ILE A 181 14.94 14.84 -7.93
CA ILE A 181 14.06 15.93 -7.48
C ILE A 181 14.57 16.43 -6.12
N ASN A 182 15.27 17.57 -6.13
CA ASN A 182 15.73 18.21 -4.90
C ASN A 182 14.57 18.78 -4.07
N SER A 183 14.86 19.21 -2.84
CA SER A 183 13.84 19.71 -1.90
C SER A 183 13.07 20.93 -2.42
N ASN A 184 13.75 21.90 -3.05
CA ASN A 184 13.08 23.10 -3.59
C ASN A 184 12.09 22.75 -4.70
N GLU A 185 12.51 21.88 -5.61
CA GLU A 185 11.67 21.40 -6.70
C GLU A 185 10.52 20.54 -6.19
N LEU A 186 10.76 19.70 -5.17
CA LEU A 186 9.74 18.90 -4.51
C LEU A 186 8.64 19.78 -3.91
N THR A 187 9.02 20.82 -3.15
CA THR A 187 8.08 21.78 -2.56
C THR A 187 7.25 22.46 -3.65
N ARG A 188 7.92 23.00 -4.69
CA ARG A 188 7.24 23.63 -5.83
C ARG A 188 6.22 22.70 -6.50
N LEU A 189 6.58 21.45 -6.74
CA LEU A 189 5.70 20.46 -7.38
C LEU A 189 4.51 20.09 -6.48
N ARG A 190 4.72 20.00 -5.17
CA ARG A 190 3.65 19.76 -4.19
C ARG A 190 2.70 20.95 -4.12
N ASP A 191 3.20 22.17 -4.11
CA ASP A 191 2.37 23.39 -4.07
C ASP A 191 1.44 23.48 -5.28
N ILE A 192 1.95 23.17 -6.47
CA ILE A 192 1.15 23.11 -7.70
C ILE A 192 -0.01 22.10 -7.55
N GLU A 193 0.26 20.91 -7.01
CA GLU A 193 -0.77 19.90 -6.80
C GLU A 193 -1.75 20.28 -5.69
N ILE A 194 -1.28 20.89 -4.60
CA ILE A 194 -2.12 21.41 -3.51
C ILE A 194 -3.07 22.47 -4.05
N GLN A 195 -2.58 23.46 -4.80
CA GLN A 195 -3.41 24.49 -5.43
C GLN A 195 -4.45 23.88 -6.39
N ARG A 196 -4.05 22.87 -7.17
CA ARG A 196 -4.98 22.14 -8.05
C ARG A 196 -6.09 21.45 -7.24
N ARG A 197 -5.75 20.81 -6.12
CA ARG A 197 -6.72 20.12 -5.24
C ARG A 197 -7.62 21.11 -4.50
N GLN A 198 -7.09 22.23 -4.04
CA GLN A 198 -7.85 23.33 -3.44
C GLN A 198 -8.88 23.88 -4.42
N LYS A 199 -8.50 24.15 -5.68
CA LYS A 199 -9.44 24.58 -6.71
C LYS A 199 -10.57 23.57 -6.94
N LYS A 200 -10.22 22.27 -7.06
CA LYS A 200 -11.21 21.19 -7.22
C LYS A 200 -12.10 20.94 -5.99
N ALA A 201 -11.62 21.28 -4.80
CA ALA A 201 -12.41 21.22 -3.57
C ALA A 201 -13.36 22.41 -3.49
N ALA A 202 -12.89 23.61 -3.84
CA ALA A 202 -13.70 24.81 -3.89
C ALA A 202 -14.87 24.69 -4.89
N GLU A 203 -14.65 24.04 -6.05
CA GLU A 203 -15.72 23.67 -7.00
C GLU A 203 -16.83 22.82 -6.37
N ARG A 204 -16.52 22.09 -5.29
CA ARG A 204 -17.46 21.26 -4.51
C ARG A 204 -17.90 21.92 -3.20
N GLN A 205 -17.55 23.19 -2.98
CA GLN A 205 -17.78 23.91 -1.71
C GLN A 205 -17.09 23.24 -0.50
N GLU A 206 -15.97 22.56 -0.74
CA GLU A 206 -15.13 21.90 0.26
C GLU A 206 -13.79 22.62 0.38
N GLN A 207 -13.11 22.46 1.52
CA GLN A 207 -11.72 22.88 1.70
C GLN A 207 -10.78 21.68 1.61
N TYR A 208 -9.69 21.82 0.85
CA TYR A 208 -8.65 20.79 0.80
C TYR A 208 -7.69 20.93 1.99
N ASP A 209 -7.52 19.83 2.72
CA ASP A 209 -6.55 19.66 3.80
C ASP A 209 -5.70 18.42 3.52
N ALA A 210 -4.38 18.58 3.51
CA ALA A 210 -3.43 17.52 3.20
C ALA A 210 -3.32 16.47 4.32
N ASP A 211 -3.42 16.88 5.58
CA ASP A 211 -3.37 15.98 6.74
C ASP A 211 -4.67 15.17 6.83
N PHE A 212 -5.81 15.82 6.58
CA PHE A 212 -7.07 15.13 6.45
C PHE A 212 -7.04 14.11 5.30
N ALA A 213 -6.51 14.49 4.14
CA ALA A 213 -6.34 13.57 3.01
C ALA A 213 -5.44 12.38 3.36
N LEU A 214 -4.31 12.62 4.05
CA LEU A 214 -3.41 11.56 4.53
C LEU A 214 -4.14 10.59 5.45
N ARG A 215 -4.92 11.11 6.41
CA ARG A 215 -5.72 10.30 7.32
C ARG A 215 -6.73 9.43 6.58
N VAL A 216 -7.46 10.01 5.62
CA VAL A 216 -8.44 9.30 4.79
C VAL A 216 -7.76 8.18 3.97
N ILE A 217 -6.58 8.44 3.40
CA ILE A 217 -5.78 7.42 2.70
C ILE A 217 -5.47 6.25 3.63
N CYS A 218 -4.96 6.53 4.83
CA CYS A 218 -4.60 5.49 5.79
C CYS A 218 -5.83 4.66 6.22
N GLN A 219 -6.95 5.32 6.52
CA GLN A 219 -8.21 4.67 6.92
C GLN A 219 -8.77 3.77 5.80
N ASN A 220 -8.78 4.26 4.56
CA ASN A 220 -9.26 3.51 3.39
C ASN A 220 -8.41 2.27 3.12
N ASN A 221 -7.09 2.39 3.27
CA ASN A 221 -6.19 1.26 3.14
C ASN A 221 -6.51 0.18 4.19
N ILE A 222 -6.72 0.55 5.46
CA ILE A 222 -7.10 -0.42 6.50
C ILE A 222 -8.44 -1.10 6.17
N LEU A 223 -9.46 -0.31 5.82
CA LEU A 223 -10.81 -0.80 5.52
C LEU A 223 -10.80 -1.87 4.42
N ARG A 224 -10.13 -1.59 3.29
CA ARG A 224 -10.14 -2.51 2.16
C ARG A 224 -9.48 -3.84 2.48
N VAL A 225 -8.40 -3.84 3.24
CA VAL A 225 -7.70 -5.09 3.61
C VAL A 225 -8.54 -5.91 4.56
N TRP A 226 -9.18 -5.23 5.49
CA TRP A 226 -10.13 -5.84 6.38
C TRP A 226 -11.26 -6.51 5.59
N GLU A 227 -11.85 -5.82 4.61
CA GLU A 227 -12.92 -6.35 3.77
C GLU A 227 -12.43 -7.53 2.93
N HIS A 228 -11.25 -7.41 2.31
CA HIS A 228 -10.63 -8.49 1.54
C HIS A 228 -10.44 -9.77 2.37
N ARG A 229 -9.89 -9.66 3.59
CA ARG A 229 -9.69 -10.81 4.49
C ARG A 229 -11.01 -11.51 4.85
N HIS A 230 -12.07 -10.74 5.08
CA HIS A 230 -13.40 -11.28 5.38
C HIS A 230 -14.08 -11.97 4.20
N THR A 231 -13.70 -11.63 2.96
CA THR A 231 -14.22 -12.33 1.77
C THR A 231 -13.53 -13.65 1.46
N GLN A 232 -12.29 -13.87 1.92
CA GLN A 232 -11.53 -15.09 1.59
C GLN A 232 -11.79 -16.27 2.52
N ALA A 233 -12.39 -16.06 3.70
CA ALA A 233 -12.42 -17.10 4.72
C ALA A 233 -13.47 -18.20 4.48
N THR A 234 -14.71 -17.89 4.05
CA THR A 234 -15.80 -18.90 3.94
C THR A 234 -17.12 -18.38 3.35
N SER A 235 -17.17 -17.14 2.83
CA SER A 235 -18.46 -16.51 2.49
C SER A 235 -18.68 -16.42 0.98
N SER A 236 -19.86 -16.86 0.52
CA SER A 236 -20.41 -16.55 -0.80
C SER A 236 -20.77 -15.06 -0.97
N TYR A 237 -20.61 -14.24 0.07
CA TYR A 237 -20.95 -12.82 0.08
C TYR A 237 -19.71 -11.95 0.27
N LYS A 238 -19.55 -10.96 -0.61
CA LYS A 238 -18.54 -9.90 -0.49
C LYS A 238 -18.97 -8.95 0.63
N ILE A 239 -18.40 -9.10 1.82
CA ILE A 239 -18.69 -8.23 2.96
C ILE A 239 -18.11 -6.84 2.72
N LYS A 240 -18.97 -5.83 2.70
CA LYS A 240 -18.61 -4.42 2.50
C LYS A 240 -19.16 -3.59 3.64
N LEU A 241 -18.31 -3.28 4.62
CA LEU A 241 -18.73 -2.56 5.84
C LEU A 241 -19.21 -1.15 5.50
N SER A 242 -18.62 -0.53 4.48
CA SER A 242 -19.01 0.81 4.02
C SER A 242 -20.48 0.90 3.65
N ASP A 243 -21.07 -0.20 3.19
CA ASP A 243 -22.44 -0.25 2.68
C ASP A 243 -23.46 -0.60 3.77
N MET A 244 -23.00 -1.08 4.94
CA MET A 244 -23.85 -1.37 6.08
C MET A 244 -24.29 -0.09 6.79
N LYS A 245 -25.53 -0.08 7.32
CA LYS A 245 -25.98 0.99 8.20
C LYS A 245 -25.11 1.07 9.45
N PRO A 246 -24.96 2.26 10.08
CA PRO A 246 -24.06 2.45 11.23
C PRO A 246 -24.23 1.42 12.35
N LEU A 247 -25.45 1.18 12.81
CA LEU A 247 -25.74 0.22 13.88
C LEU A 247 -25.50 -1.24 13.47
N GLU A 248 -25.90 -1.61 12.26
CA GLU A 248 -25.67 -2.95 11.70
C GLU A 248 -24.17 -3.28 11.63
N ARG A 249 -23.36 -2.29 11.24
CA ARG A 249 -21.91 -2.40 11.18
C ARG A 249 -21.29 -2.66 12.55
N VAL A 250 -21.72 -1.91 13.57
CA VAL A 250 -21.26 -2.10 14.96
C VAL A 250 -21.66 -3.49 15.46
N GLY A 251 -22.91 -3.90 15.23
CA GLY A 251 -23.39 -5.22 15.61
C GLY A 251 -22.62 -6.34 14.92
N TYR A 252 -22.33 -6.20 13.62
CA TYR A 252 -21.52 -7.15 12.87
C TYR A 252 -20.12 -7.34 13.48
N ILE A 253 -19.40 -6.24 13.71
CA ILE A 253 -18.04 -6.28 14.28
C ILE A 253 -18.07 -6.83 15.70
N SER A 254 -19.06 -6.43 16.51
CA SER A 254 -19.23 -6.89 17.89
C SER A 254 -19.38 -8.42 17.96
N ARG A 255 -20.24 -9.01 17.11
CA ARG A 255 -20.39 -10.47 17.03
C ARG A 255 -19.08 -11.18 16.69
N LYS A 256 -18.32 -10.65 15.73
CA LYS A 256 -17.03 -11.21 15.32
C LYS A 256 -15.96 -11.09 16.43
N LEU A 257 -15.94 -9.97 17.16
CA LEU A 257 -15.05 -9.79 18.30
C LEU A 257 -15.34 -10.81 19.41
N VAL A 258 -16.62 -10.98 19.78
CA VAL A 258 -17.02 -11.96 20.80
C VAL A 258 -16.63 -13.38 20.41
N GLN A 259 -16.93 -13.77 19.17
CA GLN A 259 -16.55 -15.10 18.65
C GLN A 259 -15.03 -15.30 18.79
N ARG A 260 -14.24 -14.32 18.35
CA ARG A 260 -12.78 -14.42 18.37
C ARG A 260 -12.17 -14.43 19.77
N ILE A 261 -12.70 -13.63 20.70
CA ILE A 261 -12.28 -13.60 22.11
C ILE A 261 -12.49 -14.99 22.73
N LYS A 262 -13.65 -15.61 22.48
CA LYS A 262 -13.97 -16.97 22.94
C LYS A 262 -13.03 -18.00 22.32
N ASP A 263 -12.84 -17.97 21.00
CA ASP A 263 -11.96 -18.92 20.28
C ASP A 263 -10.50 -18.85 20.75
N LYS A 264 -10.04 -17.68 21.19
CA LYS A 264 -8.67 -17.47 21.69
C LYS A 264 -8.51 -17.67 23.19
N GLY A 265 -9.61 -17.84 23.93
CA GLY A 265 -9.58 -17.94 25.39
C GLY A 265 -9.03 -16.68 26.06
N TRP A 266 -9.26 -15.50 25.48
CA TRP A 266 -8.79 -14.25 26.07
C TRP A 266 -9.68 -13.83 27.25
N ASN A 267 -9.06 -13.45 28.37
CA ASN A 267 -9.74 -12.94 29.56
C ASN A 267 -10.14 -11.46 29.37
N VAL A 268 -11.10 -11.21 28.48
CA VAL A 268 -11.64 -9.87 28.19
C VAL A 268 -13.13 -9.85 28.50
N SER A 269 -13.62 -8.79 29.15
CA SER A 269 -15.05 -8.63 29.43
C SER A 269 -15.88 -8.64 28.14
N LEU A 270 -16.88 -9.52 28.10
CA LEU A 270 -17.83 -9.66 26.99
C LEU A 270 -19.10 -8.81 27.18
N GLU A 271 -19.10 -7.89 28.16
CA GLU A 271 -20.21 -6.95 28.34
C GLU A 271 -20.43 -6.10 27.09
N GLU A 272 -21.71 -5.87 26.77
CA GLU A 272 -22.13 -5.17 25.55
C GLU A 272 -21.44 -3.81 25.39
N LYS A 273 -21.37 -3.02 26.46
CA LYS A 273 -20.72 -1.71 26.45
C LYS A 273 -19.24 -1.78 26.10
N ASN A 274 -18.54 -2.80 26.60
CA ASN A 274 -17.11 -2.99 26.31
C ASN A 274 -16.90 -3.44 24.87
N ILE A 275 -17.68 -4.44 24.41
CA ILE A 275 -17.60 -4.96 23.04
C ILE A 275 -17.96 -3.89 22.01
N SER A 276 -19.05 -3.12 22.23
CA SER A 276 -19.46 -2.04 21.34
C SER A 276 -18.41 -0.92 21.27
N LYS A 277 -17.73 -0.61 22.38
CA LYS A 277 -16.60 0.33 22.40
C LYS A 277 -15.42 -0.19 21.60
N MET A 278 -15.05 -1.46 21.75
CA MET A 278 -13.99 -2.09 20.97
C MET A 278 -14.33 -2.13 19.48
N ALA A 279 -15.57 -2.47 19.14
CA ALA A 279 -16.07 -2.48 17.77
C ALA A 279 -15.99 -1.08 17.15
N ASN A 280 -16.47 -0.05 17.85
CA ASN A 280 -16.44 1.32 17.33
C ASN A 280 -15.00 1.86 17.21
N SER A 281 -14.09 1.45 18.09
CA SER A 281 -12.66 1.77 17.96
C SER A 281 -12.04 1.15 16.70
N LEU A 282 -12.36 -0.11 16.40
CA LEU A 282 -11.92 -0.76 15.16
C LEU A 282 -12.50 -0.06 13.92
N LEU A 283 -13.79 0.31 13.97
CA LEU A 283 -14.45 1.06 12.90
C LEU A 283 -13.85 2.46 12.70
N SER A 284 -13.51 3.18 13.77
CA SER A 284 -12.86 4.50 13.70
C SER A 284 -11.54 4.47 12.91
N ARG A 285 -10.76 3.40 13.09
CA ARG A 285 -9.51 3.16 12.34
C ARG A 285 -9.73 2.92 10.85
N MET A 286 -10.93 2.50 10.47
CA MET A 286 -11.36 2.32 9.07
C MET A 286 -12.11 3.54 8.51
N GLY A 287 -12.22 4.63 9.27
CA GLY A 287 -13.02 5.81 8.87
C GLY A 287 -14.53 5.59 8.95
N LEU A 288 -14.96 4.55 9.68
CA LEU A 288 -16.34 4.06 9.72
C LEU A 288 -16.99 4.17 11.11
N SER A 289 -16.42 4.98 12.01
CA SER A 289 -16.93 5.14 13.39
C SER A 289 -18.36 5.68 13.41
N VAL A 290 -19.13 5.17 14.34
CA VAL A 290 -20.50 5.60 14.65
C VAL A 290 -20.45 6.63 15.78
N ARG A 291 -21.24 7.70 15.65
CA ARG A 291 -21.32 8.74 16.70
C ARG A 291 -21.97 8.14 17.94
N GLN A 292 -21.55 8.61 19.12
CA GLN A 292 -22.10 8.12 20.39
C GLN A 292 -23.62 8.32 20.50
N GLN A 293 -24.15 9.39 19.93
CA GLN A 293 -25.60 9.67 19.90
C GLN A 293 -26.38 8.57 19.16
N ASP A 294 -25.81 8.00 18.10
CA ASP A 294 -26.44 6.92 17.34
C ASP A 294 -26.33 5.57 18.08
N LEU A 295 -25.27 5.37 18.88
CA LEU A 295 -25.07 4.14 19.68
C LEU A 295 -26.03 4.04 20.87
N THR A 296 -26.54 5.17 21.36
CA THR A 296 -27.54 5.21 22.44
C THR A 296 -28.98 5.06 21.94
N ALA A 297 -29.21 5.18 20.63
CA ALA A 297 -30.49 4.90 20.01
C ALA A 297 -30.68 3.39 19.88
N SER A 298 -31.20 2.78 20.96
CA SER A 298 -31.80 1.45 21.06
C SER A 298 -31.46 0.45 19.94
N ILE A 299 -30.57 -0.50 20.24
CA ILE A 299 -30.59 -1.82 19.59
C ILE A 299 -31.96 -2.42 19.95
N PRO A 300 -32.88 -2.65 18.99
CA PRO A 300 -34.08 -3.41 19.27
C PRO A 300 -33.63 -4.84 19.61
N ILE A 301 -33.99 -5.31 20.79
CA ILE A 301 -33.87 -6.72 21.18
C ILE A 301 -34.84 -7.54 20.32
#